data_AF-A0A524QJ68-F1
#
_entry.id   AF-A0A524QJ68-F1
#
_cell.length_a   1.000
_cell.length_b   1.000
_cell.length_c   1.000
_cell.angle_alpha   90.00
_cell.angle_beta   90.00
_cell.angle_gamma   90.00
#
_symmetry.space_group_name_H-M   'P 1'
#
loop_
_entity.id
_entity.type
_entity.pdbx_description
1 polymer ?
#
loop_
_entity_poly.entity_id
_entity_poly.type
_entity_poly.pdbx_seq_one_letter_code
_entity_poly.pdbx_strand_id
1 'polypeptide(L)'
;MSAPTAPPEPLATAERSSHSSGVALGADDDALPRCPISIAYHAADDPGGGLTNTTLSAFDYLPCSAPQSTGDPRRIHIPLEQLEGARSREVWHGAGPVEYGRHGSVAYAHHGDVLVGHMRVDEQAHGSLEAVSFFAHDNVIVVARQLGFPHLLRIWNYVPDINHGSGDEERYKRFCV
;
A
#
# COMPACT_ATOMS: atom_id res chain seq x y z
N MET A 1 -58.24 22.49 8.44
CA MET A 1 -58.32 21.02 8.56
C MET A 1 -57.18 20.44 7.73
N SER A 2 -56.06 20.15 8.38
CA SER A 2 -54.90 19.49 7.76
C SER A 2 -54.61 18.23 8.55
N ALA A 3 -54.59 17.09 7.86
CA ALA A 3 -54.35 15.77 8.43
C ALA A 3 -52.88 15.60 8.83
N PRO A 4 -52.57 14.76 9.84
CA PRO A 4 -51.18 14.47 10.23
C PRO A 4 -50.57 13.41 9.30
N THR A 5 -49.36 13.68 8.81
CA THR A 5 -48.52 12.78 8.01
C THR A 5 -48.00 11.63 8.87
N ALA A 6 -48.18 10.40 8.40
CA ALA A 6 -47.67 9.17 9.04
C ALA A 6 -46.14 9.00 8.82
N PRO A 7 -45.41 8.34 9.74
CA PRO A 7 -43.99 8.06 9.59
C PRO A 7 -43.73 6.94 8.55
N PRO A 8 -42.54 6.91 7.90
CA PRO A 8 -42.22 5.89 6.89
C PRO A 8 -41.95 4.52 7.53
N GLU A 9 -42.37 3.46 6.83
CA GLU A 9 -42.14 2.05 7.19
C GLU A 9 -40.65 1.66 7.09
N PRO A 10 -40.17 0.70 7.92
CA PRO A 10 -38.81 0.19 7.85
C PRO A 10 -38.60 -0.74 6.65
N LEU A 11 -37.48 -0.55 5.95
CA LEU A 11 -37.05 -1.35 4.81
C LEU A 11 -36.75 -2.80 5.25
N ALA A 12 -37.32 -3.77 4.53
CA ALA A 12 -37.25 -5.19 4.84
C ALA A 12 -35.81 -5.72 4.92
N THR A 13 -35.52 -6.49 5.96
CA THR A 13 -34.29 -7.25 6.13
C THR A 13 -34.25 -8.37 5.08
N ALA A 14 -33.32 -8.29 4.14
CA ALA A 14 -33.04 -9.39 3.22
C ALA A 14 -32.23 -10.47 3.95
N GLU A 15 -32.90 -11.54 4.36
CA GLU A 15 -32.27 -12.78 4.80
C GLU A 15 -31.44 -13.38 3.66
N ARG A 16 -30.15 -13.63 3.89
CA ARG A 16 -29.33 -14.41 2.95
C ARG A 16 -29.60 -15.89 3.18
N SER A 17 -30.44 -16.48 2.35
CA SER A 17 -30.61 -17.94 2.28
C SER A 17 -29.29 -18.63 1.93
N SER A 18 -28.80 -19.43 2.87
CA SER A 18 -27.67 -20.35 2.65
C SER A 18 -28.04 -21.40 1.60
N HIS A 19 -27.45 -21.32 0.41
CA HIS A 19 -27.47 -22.42 -0.56
C HIS A 19 -26.12 -23.13 -0.50
N SER A 20 -26.10 -24.25 0.23
CA SER A 20 -25.08 -25.28 0.10
C SER A 20 -25.40 -26.10 -1.15
N SER A 21 -24.62 -25.90 -2.21
CA SER A 21 -24.57 -26.83 -3.34
C SER A 21 -23.12 -27.26 -3.49
N GLY A 22 -22.83 -28.45 -2.97
CA GLY A 22 -21.53 -29.10 -3.12
C GLY A 22 -21.29 -29.49 -4.57
N VAL A 23 -20.29 -28.87 -5.19
CA VAL A 23 -19.61 -29.43 -6.35
C VAL A 23 -18.32 -30.05 -5.82
N ALA A 24 -18.25 -31.38 -5.87
CA ALA A 24 -17.01 -32.09 -5.64
C ALA A 24 -16.08 -31.81 -6.83
N LEU A 25 -15.16 -30.85 -6.65
CA LEU A 25 -14.05 -30.63 -7.57
C LEU A 25 -12.97 -31.67 -7.25
N GLY A 26 -12.70 -32.53 -8.22
CA GLY A 26 -11.59 -33.47 -8.20
C GLY A 26 -10.27 -32.74 -8.01
N ALA A 27 -9.36 -33.40 -7.29
CA ALA A 27 -8.03 -32.94 -6.98
C ALA A 27 -7.24 -32.55 -8.23
N ASP A 28 -6.93 -31.26 -8.33
CA ASP A 28 -5.65 -30.69 -8.78
C ASP A 28 -5.58 -29.24 -8.27
N ASP A 29 -5.64 -29.08 -6.94
CA ASP A 29 -5.53 -27.79 -6.24
C ASP A 29 -4.08 -27.23 -6.25
N ASP A 30 -3.15 -27.97 -6.87
CA ASP A 30 -1.72 -27.67 -6.95
C ASP A 30 -1.30 -26.99 -8.27
N ALA A 31 -2.24 -26.81 -9.21
CA ALA A 31 -1.97 -26.25 -10.54
C ALA A 31 -2.43 -24.79 -10.71
N LEU A 32 -3.14 -24.22 -9.73
CA LEU A 32 -3.49 -22.81 -9.78
C LEU A 32 -2.28 -21.97 -9.33
N PRO A 33 -1.87 -20.95 -10.10
CA PRO A 33 -0.79 -20.07 -9.70
C PRO A 33 -1.15 -19.43 -8.36
N ARG A 34 -0.40 -19.78 -7.31
CA ARG A 34 -0.54 -19.14 -6.00
C ARG A 34 -0.27 -17.66 -6.18
N CYS A 35 -1.07 -16.83 -5.53
CA CYS A 35 -0.80 -15.40 -5.49
C CYS A 35 0.64 -15.19 -4.97
N PRO A 36 1.54 -14.54 -5.73
CA PRO A 36 2.95 -14.43 -5.37
C PRO A 36 3.18 -13.56 -4.13
N ILE A 37 2.14 -12.84 -3.71
CA ILE A 37 2.14 -11.95 -2.55
C ILE A 37 0.94 -12.30 -1.67
N SER A 38 1.13 -12.33 -0.35
CA SER A 38 0.04 -12.29 0.62
C SER A 38 0.18 -11.06 1.52
N ILE A 39 -0.96 -10.50 1.94
CA ILE A 39 -1.01 -9.29 2.78
C ILE A 39 -1.68 -9.66 4.10
N ALA A 40 -1.04 -9.27 5.20
CA ALA A 40 -1.55 -9.44 6.55
C ALA A 40 -1.50 -8.11 7.31
N TYR A 41 -2.46 -7.90 8.21
CA TYR A 41 -2.46 -6.77 9.11
C TYR A 41 -2.22 -7.26 10.53
N HIS A 42 -1.22 -6.69 11.18
CA HIS A 42 -0.82 -7.00 12.55
C HIS A 42 -1.03 -5.78 13.45
N ALA A 43 -1.32 -5.99 14.72
CA ALA A 43 -1.20 -4.89 15.69
C ALA A 43 0.26 -4.40 15.72
N ALA A 44 0.50 -3.12 15.97
CA ALA A 44 1.83 -2.52 15.87
C ALA A 44 2.85 -3.15 16.85
N ASP A 45 2.37 -3.63 17.99
CA ASP A 45 3.10 -4.32 19.06
C ASP A 45 3.12 -5.85 18.93
N ASP A 46 2.41 -6.42 17.94
CA ASP A 46 2.40 -7.86 17.68
C ASP A 46 3.77 -8.35 17.18
N PRO A 47 4.42 -9.30 17.87
CA PRO A 47 5.65 -9.93 17.41
C PRO A 47 5.51 -10.60 16.03
N GLY A 48 4.30 -11.06 15.68
CA GLY A 48 3.98 -11.66 14.39
C GLY A 48 4.13 -10.69 13.21
N GLY A 49 4.09 -9.38 13.46
CA GLY A 49 4.36 -8.34 12.46
C GLY A 49 5.85 -8.03 12.28
N GLY A 50 6.75 -8.87 12.80
CA GLY A 50 8.19 -8.77 12.61
C GLY A 50 8.64 -9.09 11.19
N LEU A 51 9.86 -8.65 10.83
CA LEU A 51 10.45 -9.04 9.55
C LEU A 51 10.93 -10.50 9.62
N THR A 52 10.46 -11.32 8.69
CA THR A 52 10.93 -12.70 8.49
C THR A 52 11.78 -12.78 7.22
N ASN A 53 12.24 -13.98 6.85
CA ASN A 53 12.93 -14.18 5.57
C ASN A 53 12.00 -14.12 4.34
N THR A 54 10.67 -14.17 4.53
CA THR A 54 9.68 -14.07 3.44
C THR A 54 8.99 -12.71 3.37
N THR A 55 9.26 -11.80 4.31
CA THR A 55 8.71 -10.44 4.29
C THR A 55 9.29 -9.66 3.12
N LEU A 56 8.42 -9.18 2.22
CA LEU A 56 8.74 -8.22 1.16
C LEU A 56 8.74 -6.81 1.71
N SER A 57 7.73 -6.44 2.49
CA SER A 57 7.62 -5.10 3.09
C SER A 57 6.74 -5.10 4.33
N ALA A 58 7.06 -4.21 5.25
CA ALA A 58 6.28 -3.89 6.42
C ALA A 58 6.03 -2.37 6.41
N PHE A 59 4.76 -1.98 6.28
CA PHE A 59 4.33 -0.58 6.28
C PHE A 59 3.90 -0.19 7.68
N ASP A 60 4.66 0.74 8.27
CA ASP A 60 4.37 1.33 9.56
C ASP A 60 3.76 2.72 9.33
N TYR A 61 2.47 2.86 9.66
CA TYR A 61 1.70 4.10 9.55
C TYR A 61 1.87 4.94 10.82
N LEU A 62 2.80 5.90 10.75
CA LEU A 62 3.27 6.64 11.92
C LEU A 62 3.07 8.15 11.77
N PRO A 63 3.06 8.92 12.86
CA PRO A 63 3.06 10.38 12.79
C PRO A 63 4.28 10.91 12.02
N CYS A 64 4.14 12.07 11.38
CA CYS A 64 5.23 12.71 10.63
C CYS A 64 6.47 13.01 11.50
N SER A 65 6.30 13.18 12.81
CA SER A 65 7.39 13.39 13.77
C SER A 65 8.17 12.12 14.13
N ALA A 66 7.71 10.94 13.71
CA ALA A 66 8.41 9.69 13.99
C ALA A 66 9.74 9.64 13.22
N PRO A 67 10.83 9.15 13.85
CA PRO A 67 12.10 9.00 13.17
C PRO A 67 11.96 8.07 11.95
N GLN A 68 12.69 8.39 10.89
CA GLN A 68 12.67 7.56 9.68
C GLN A 68 13.36 6.21 9.93
N SER A 69 12.87 5.16 9.27
CA SER A 69 13.57 3.88 9.25
C SER A 69 14.85 4.03 8.44
N THR A 70 15.99 4.04 9.11
CA THR A 70 17.32 3.95 8.48
C THR A 70 17.84 2.51 8.43
N GLY A 71 17.04 1.55 8.90
CA GLY A 71 17.42 0.15 9.03
C GLY A 71 17.12 -0.67 7.78
N ASP A 72 16.57 -1.85 8.00
CA ASP A 72 16.19 -2.80 6.96
C ASP A 72 15.28 -2.13 5.90
N PRO A 73 15.63 -2.20 4.60
CA PRO A 73 14.87 -1.53 3.54
C PRO A 73 13.43 -2.02 3.41
N ARG A 74 13.10 -3.18 4.01
CA ARG A 74 11.75 -3.73 4.02
C ARG A 74 10.83 -3.04 5.03
N ARG A 75 11.35 -2.26 5.99
CA ARG A 75 10.52 -1.41 6.87
C ARG A 75 10.30 -0.03 6.25
N ILE A 76 9.05 0.25 5.94
CA ILE A 76 8.61 1.47 5.27
C ILE A 76 7.78 2.28 6.25
N HIS A 77 8.32 3.42 6.68
CA HIS A 77 7.55 4.37 7.49
C HIS A 77 6.74 5.28 6.57
N ILE A 78 5.42 5.24 6.70
CA ILE A 78 4.50 6.13 6.00
C ILE A 78 4.01 7.19 7.00
N PRO A 79 4.23 8.49 6.73
CA PRO A 79 3.84 9.58 7.63
C PRO A 79 2.33 9.84 7.53
N LEU A 80 1.52 8.83 7.85
CA LEU A 80 0.07 8.85 7.79
C LEU A 80 -0.43 8.23 9.09
N GLU A 81 -0.78 9.08 10.06
CA GLU A 81 -1.30 8.61 11.34
C GLU A 81 -2.70 8.01 11.18
N GLN A 82 -2.91 6.84 11.77
CA GLN A 82 -4.22 6.18 11.79
C GLN A 82 -5.13 6.89 12.79
N LEU A 83 -6.32 7.30 12.33
CA LEU A 83 -7.22 8.17 13.08
C LEU A 83 -7.86 7.50 14.31
N GLU A 84 -8.19 6.21 14.22
CA GLU A 84 -8.88 5.48 15.28
C GLU A 84 -8.43 4.02 15.35
N GLY A 85 -8.48 3.43 16.54
CA GLY A 85 -8.15 2.03 16.80
C GLY A 85 -6.71 1.77 17.24
N ALA A 86 -6.42 0.49 17.54
CA ALA A 86 -5.05 0.05 17.76
C ALA A 86 -4.27 0.21 16.45
N ARG A 87 -3.07 0.80 16.52
CA ARG A 87 -2.20 0.97 15.35
C ARG A 87 -1.96 -0.39 14.70
N SER A 88 -2.09 -0.44 13.39
CA SER A 88 -1.83 -1.63 12.60
C SER A 88 -0.64 -1.44 11.67
N ARG A 89 0.09 -2.54 11.47
CA ARG A 89 1.15 -2.69 10.49
C ARG A 89 0.63 -3.55 9.36
N GLU A 90 0.78 -3.10 8.13
CA GLU A 90 0.51 -3.90 6.94
C GLU A 90 1.80 -4.62 6.55
N VAL A 91 1.77 -5.95 6.42
CA VAL A 91 2.94 -6.77 6.09
C VAL A 91 2.65 -7.59 4.85
N TRP A 92 3.55 -7.45 3.88
CA TRP A 92 3.51 -8.12 2.59
C TRP A 92 4.54 -9.24 2.59
N HIS A 93 4.11 -10.44 2.23
CA HIS A 93 4.97 -11.62 2.18
C HIS A 93 5.06 -12.16 0.76
N GLY A 94 6.26 -12.56 0.34
CA GLY A 94 6.48 -13.39 -0.83
C GLY A 94 6.22 -14.87 -0.54
N ALA A 95 6.19 -15.69 -1.59
CA ALA A 95 6.03 -17.14 -1.48
C ALA A 95 7.30 -17.88 -0.99
N GLY A 96 8.42 -17.19 -0.82
CA GLY A 96 9.69 -17.75 -0.36
C GLY A 96 10.69 -16.68 0.08
N PRO A 97 11.98 -17.04 0.23
CA PRO A 97 13.00 -16.11 0.70
C PRO A 97 13.09 -14.85 -0.17
N VAL A 98 13.21 -13.70 0.49
CA VAL A 98 13.25 -12.37 -0.12
C VAL A 98 14.68 -11.85 -0.16
N GLU A 99 15.09 -11.37 -1.34
CA GLU A 99 16.30 -10.58 -1.53
C GLU A 99 15.95 -9.10 -1.45
N TYR A 100 16.80 -8.28 -0.83
CA TYR A 100 16.51 -6.87 -0.60
C TYR A 100 17.77 -6.02 -0.60
N GLY A 101 17.61 -4.73 -0.86
CA GLY A 101 18.73 -3.81 -0.93
C GLY A 101 18.31 -2.38 -1.24
N ARG A 102 19.27 -1.60 -1.72
CA ARG A 102 19.07 -0.24 -2.23
C ARG A 102 19.77 -0.10 -3.57
N HIS A 103 19.10 0.51 -4.53
CA HIS A 103 19.67 0.90 -5.82
C HIS A 103 19.43 2.39 -6.00
N GLY A 104 20.50 3.19 -5.83
CA GLY A 104 20.37 4.65 -5.77
C GLY A 104 19.45 5.09 -4.61
N SER A 105 18.41 5.86 -4.94
CA SER A 105 17.41 6.38 -4.00
C SER A 105 16.28 5.39 -3.67
N VAL A 106 16.20 4.26 -4.38
CA VAL A 106 15.12 3.28 -4.24
C VAL A 106 15.58 2.14 -3.34
N ALA A 107 14.89 1.95 -2.23
CA ALA A 107 14.96 0.72 -1.44
C ALA A 107 14.02 -0.32 -2.05
N TYR A 108 14.46 -1.58 -2.09
CA TYR A 108 13.69 -2.64 -2.72
C TYR A 108 13.79 -3.96 -1.97
N ALA A 109 12.80 -4.81 -2.24
CA ALA A 109 12.78 -6.22 -1.86
C ALA A 109 12.00 -7.01 -2.92
N HIS A 110 12.50 -8.20 -3.29
CA HIS A 110 11.85 -9.03 -4.30
C HIS A 110 11.94 -10.52 -3.98
N HIS A 111 11.01 -11.27 -4.56
CA HIS A 111 10.97 -12.72 -4.57
C HIS A 111 10.29 -13.21 -5.84
N GLY A 112 10.91 -14.13 -6.57
CA GLY A 112 10.38 -14.58 -7.87
C GLY A 112 10.18 -13.38 -8.81
N ASP A 113 8.95 -13.25 -9.32
CA ASP A 113 8.58 -12.21 -10.30
C ASP A 113 8.00 -10.93 -9.68
N VAL A 114 8.02 -10.80 -8.34
CA VAL A 114 7.47 -9.64 -7.64
C VAL A 114 8.53 -8.83 -6.91
N LEU A 115 8.45 -7.52 -7.06
CA LEU A 115 9.29 -6.53 -6.38
C LEU A 115 8.40 -5.50 -5.69
N VAL A 116 8.72 -5.19 -4.44
CA VAL A 116 8.27 -3.98 -3.76
C VAL A 116 9.43 -3.00 -3.70
N GLY A 117 9.21 -1.79 -4.20
CA GLY A 117 10.19 -0.70 -4.19
C GLY A 117 9.57 0.54 -3.55
N HIS A 118 10.37 1.29 -2.81
CA HIS A 118 9.95 2.57 -2.26
C HIS A 118 11.10 3.58 -2.27
N MET A 119 10.71 4.84 -2.33
CA MET A 119 11.60 5.97 -2.14
C MET A 119 10.85 7.10 -1.46
N ARG A 120 11.61 7.98 -0.82
CA ARG A 120 11.11 9.24 -0.28
C ARG A 120 11.91 10.37 -0.91
N VAL A 121 11.22 11.41 -1.35
CA VAL A 121 11.83 12.59 -1.96
C VAL A 121 11.60 13.77 -1.04
N ASP A 122 12.68 14.52 -0.77
CA ASP A 122 12.55 15.81 -0.11
C ASP A 122 12.11 16.85 -1.13
N GLU A 123 10.90 17.38 -0.98
CA GLU A 123 10.34 18.37 -1.90
C GLU A 123 11.21 19.63 -2.02
N GLN A 124 11.86 20.03 -0.92
CA GLN A 124 12.70 21.24 -0.90
C GLN A 124 13.94 21.11 -1.78
N ALA A 125 14.39 19.88 -2.06
CA ALA A 125 15.56 19.62 -2.89
C ALA A 125 15.29 19.76 -4.41
N HIS A 126 14.03 19.84 -4.83
CA HIS A 126 13.63 19.80 -6.25
C HIS A 126 12.89 21.07 -6.72
N GLY A 127 12.60 22.01 -5.82
CA GLY A 127 12.08 23.35 -6.15
C GLY A 127 10.59 23.41 -6.49
N SER A 128 9.99 22.33 -7.00
CA SER A 128 8.55 22.25 -7.28
C SER A 128 8.01 20.82 -7.20
N LEU A 129 6.69 20.69 -7.04
CA LEU A 129 6.04 19.38 -6.89
C LEU A 129 6.04 18.56 -8.19
N GLU A 130 6.04 19.23 -9.36
CA GLU A 130 6.17 18.57 -10.68
C GLU A 130 7.57 17.98 -10.85
N ALA A 131 8.59 18.73 -10.43
CA ALA A 131 9.97 18.25 -10.49
C ALA A 131 10.17 17.04 -9.56
N VAL A 132 9.52 17.05 -8.39
CA VAL A 132 9.49 15.91 -7.46
C VAL A 132 8.78 14.71 -8.07
N SER A 133 7.57 14.88 -8.60
CA SER A 133 6.77 13.78 -9.14
C SER A 133 7.45 13.15 -10.36
N PHE A 134 7.99 13.97 -11.27
CA PHE A 134 8.77 13.53 -12.41
C PHE A 134 10.00 12.71 -11.97
N PHE A 135 10.80 13.26 -11.05
CA PHE A 135 11.98 12.57 -10.53
C PHE A 135 11.62 11.24 -9.87
N ALA A 136 10.58 11.20 -9.04
CA ALA A 136 10.16 9.99 -8.33
C ALA A 136 9.72 8.89 -9.31
N HIS A 137 8.85 9.23 -10.27
CA HIS A 137 8.35 8.26 -11.23
C HIS A 137 9.44 7.76 -12.18
N ASP A 138 10.31 8.64 -12.68
CA ASP A 138 11.44 8.25 -13.52
C ASP A 138 12.37 7.30 -12.78
N ASN A 139 12.78 7.63 -11.55
CA ASN A 139 13.67 6.79 -10.75
C ASN A 139 13.07 5.41 -10.46
N VAL A 140 11.81 5.34 -10.02
CA VAL A 140 11.17 4.04 -9.72
C VAL A 140 11.08 3.18 -10.98
N ILE A 141 10.69 3.74 -12.12
CA ILE A 141 10.58 3.00 -13.38
C ILE A 141 11.95 2.51 -13.86
N VAL A 142 12.95 3.39 -13.85
CA VAL A 142 14.32 3.05 -14.30
C VAL A 142 14.92 1.97 -13.42
N VAL A 143 14.84 2.12 -12.09
CA VAL A 143 15.39 1.14 -11.15
C VAL A 143 14.65 -0.19 -11.26
N ALA A 144 13.31 -0.18 -11.32
CA ALA A 144 12.55 -1.42 -11.47
C ALA A 144 12.97 -2.20 -12.73
N ARG A 145 13.18 -1.50 -13.86
CA ARG A 145 13.70 -2.11 -15.10
C ARG A 145 15.12 -2.65 -14.95
N GLN A 146 16.01 -1.89 -14.31
CA GLN A 146 17.40 -2.31 -14.07
C GLN A 146 17.50 -3.55 -13.17
N LEU A 147 16.56 -3.69 -12.23
CA LEU A 147 16.43 -4.86 -11.36
C LEU A 147 15.72 -6.05 -12.04
N GLY A 148 15.26 -5.90 -13.29
CA GLY A 148 14.60 -6.98 -14.05
C GLY A 148 13.07 -7.06 -13.85
N PHE A 149 12.45 -6.05 -13.25
CA PHE A 149 11.01 -5.98 -12.98
C PHE A 149 10.34 -4.83 -13.79
N PRO A 150 10.22 -4.95 -15.12
CA PRO A 150 9.81 -3.83 -15.98
C PRO A 150 8.31 -3.50 -15.95
N HIS A 151 7.48 -4.35 -15.34
CA HIS A 151 6.03 -4.25 -15.36
C HIS A 151 5.49 -3.78 -14.01
N LEU A 152 5.03 -2.53 -13.95
CA LEU A 152 4.42 -1.97 -12.74
C LEU A 152 2.98 -2.47 -12.58
N LEU A 153 2.70 -3.09 -11.44
CA LEU A 153 1.35 -3.51 -11.06
C LEU A 153 0.59 -2.40 -10.34
N ARG A 154 1.27 -1.67 -9.44
CA ARG A 154 0.65 -0.67 -8.58
C ARG A 154 1.68 0.34 -8.05
N ILE A 155 1.26 1.60 -7.94
CA ILE A 155 1.98 2.68 -7.26
C ILE A 155 1.03 3.31 -6.22
N TRP A 156 1.59 3.67 -5.06
CA TRP A 156 0.94 4.52 -4.06
C TRP A 156 1.81 5.76 -3.86
N ASN A 157 1.17 6.93 -3.89
CA ASN A 157 1.83 8.21 -3.64
C ASN A 157 1.28 8.81 -2.35
N TYR A 158 2.18 9.11 -1.41
CA TYR A 158 1.84 9.79 -0.15
C TYR A 158 2.38 11.22 -0.22
N VAL A 159 1.51 12.16 -0.60
CA VAL A 159 1.85 13.58 -0.77
C VAL A 159 1.25 14.38 0.38
N PRO A 160 2.07 15.08 1.20
CA PRO A 160 1.56 15.87 2.30
C PRO A 160 0.74 17.05 1.78
N ASP A 161 -0.30 17.39 2.54
CA ASP A 161 -1.23 18.50 2.25
C ASP A 161 -1.78 18.48 0.82
N ILE A 162 -2.14 17.30 0.32
CA ILE A 162 -2.47 17.09 -1.11
C ILE A 162 -3.58 18.02 -1.66
N ASN A 163 -4.47 18.52 -0.80
CA ASN A 163 -5.54 19.46 -1.17
C ASN A 163 -5.19 20.94 -0.93
N HIS A 164 -3.99 21.26 -0.46
CA HIS A 164 -3.58 22.64 -0.25
C HIS A 164 -3.36 23.35 -1.60
N GLY A 165 -3.69 24.64 -1.64
CA GLY A 165 -3.73 25.45 -2.86
C GLY A 165 -5.16 25.68 -3.37
N SER A 166 -5.30 26.48 -4.42
CA SER A 166 -6.60 26.80 -5.02
C SER A 166 -6.51 26.87 -6.53
N GLY A 167 -7.56 26.46 -7.24
CA GLY A 167 -7.54 26.46 -8.70
C GLY A 167 -6.46 25.50 -9.19
N ASP A 168 -5.56 25.96 -10.05
CA ASP A 168 -4.48 25.14 -10.61
C ASP A 168 -3.27 25.03 -9.68
N GLU A 169 -3.24 25.79 -8.59
CA GLU A 169 -2.20 25.70 -7.55
C GLU A 169 -2.49 24.60 -6.51
N GLU A 170 -3.61 23.87 -6.64
CA GLU A 170 -3.88 22.71 -5.80
C GLU A 170 -2.78 21.65 -6.00
N ARG A 171 -2.16 21.21 -4.89
CA ARG A 171 -1.00 20.30 -4.91
C ARG A 171 -1.28 18.99 -5.64
N TYR A 172 -2.47 18.41 -5.51
CA TYR A 172 -2.87 17.23 -6.30
C TYR A 172 -2.70 17.46 -7.80
N LYS A 173 -3.16 18.61 -8.31
CA LYS A 173 -3.05 18.93 -9.74
C LYS A 173 -1.60 19.13 -10.14
N ARG A 174 -0.84 19.89 -9.35
CA ARG A 174 0.60 20.12 -9.54
C ARG A 174 1.40 18.81 -9.53
N PHE A 175 1.02 17.83 -8.71
CA PHE A 175 1.63 16.50 -8.70
C PHE A 175 1.34 15.70 -9.99
N CYS A 176 0.16 15.87 -10.60
CA CYS A 176 -0.32 15.09 -11.73
C CYS A 176 0.14 15.58 -13.12
N VAL A 177 0.74 16.78 -13.21
CA VAL A 177 1.22 17.38 -14.47
C VAL A 177 2.59 16.80 -14.83
#